data_AF-A0A3A8ZR07-F1
#
_entry.id   AF-A0A3A8ZR07-F1
#
_cell.length_a   1.000
_cell.length_b   1.000
_cell.length_c   1.000
_cell.angle_alpha   90.00
_cell.angle_beta   90.00
_cell.angle_gamma   90.00
#
_symmetry.space_group_name_H-M   'P 1'
#
loop_
_entity.id
_entity.type
_entity.pdbx_description
1 polymer ?
#
loop_
_entity_poly.entity_id
_entity_poly.type
_entity_poly.pdbx_seq_one_letter_code
_entity_poly.pdbx_strand_id
1 'polypeptide(L)'
;MAISISNYPVYLQDGLKLDRDCLKSQERQNEGRKVFDRDSLKVSQLSKNRKILTDRIKHTVVQSAASLSNMRAGILKEIGEEKGQYGYSDVVNACGLSYAKLYSEIEKRYDNEQERYYNADDTLLTKEEEIEWLDMQYEQEVEWQKSCARIAAQGQAFQGNIPEMPTKEIEELEDAFYQARDAYMKLYNESKQAGRPLALQNFAFANSRMYEMLDRLGNLQERVK
;
A
#
# COMPACT_ATOMS: atom_id res chain seq x y z
N MET A 1 -4.69 -39.46 -26.45
CA MET A 1 -6.12 -39.65 -26.75
C MET A 1 -6.88 -38.55 -26.03
N ALA A 2 -7.47 -37.63 -26.79
CA ALA A 2 -8.14 -36.42 -26.29
C ALA A 2 -9.64 -36.54 -26.58
N ILE A 3 -10.46 -36.12 -25.62
CA ILE A 3 -11.92 -36.23 -25.67
C ILE A 3 -12.50 -34.94 -26.28
N SER A 4 -13.44 -35.15 -27.20
CA SER A 4 -14.04 -34.20 -28.13
C SER A 4 -14.90 -33.10 -27.49
N ILE A 5 -14.81 -31.88 -28.05
CA ILE A 5 -15.76 -30.77 -27.87
C ILE A 5 -16.56 -30.64 -29.19
N SER A 6 -17.87 -30.86 -29.14
CA SER A 6 -18.76 -30.93 -30.31
C SER A 6 -19.13 -29.55 -30.88
N ASN A 7 -18.57 -29.22 -32.05
CA ASN A 7 -19.24 -28.87 -33.32
C ASN A 7 -20.38 -27.81 -33.37
N TYR A 8 -20.03 -26.56 -33.70
CA TYR A 8 -20.37 -25.74 -34.91
C TYR A 8 -21.81 -25.71 -35.55
N PRO A 9 -22.17 -24.68 -36.36
CA PRO A 9 -23.34 -23.78 -36.22
C PRO A 9 -24.42 -23.96 -37.31
N VAL A 10 -25.59 -23.28 -37.20
CA VAL A 10 -26.57 -23.19 -38.30
C VAL A 10 -27.24 -21.80 -38.40
N TYR A 11 -27.36 -21.35 -39.65
CA TYR A 11 -27.85 -20.07 -40.18
C TYR A 11 -29.38 -19.89 -40.13
N LEU A 12 -29.81 -18.62 -40.14
CA LEU A 12 -31.17 -18.13 -40.37
C LEU A 12 -31.82 -18.75 -41.62
N GLN A 13 -33.06 -19.22 -41.47
CA GLN A 13 -33.92 -19.60 -42.58
C GLN A 13 -35.06 -18.59 -42.71
N ASP A 14 -35.00 -17.81 -43.78
CA ASP A 14 -36.08 -16.95 -44.27
C ASP A 14 -37.24 -17.80 -44.82
N GLY A 15 -38.47 -17.39 -44.48
CA GLY A 15 -39.68 -17.71 -45.23
C GLY A 15 -40.71 -18.59 -44.52
N LEU A 16 -41.84 -18.00 -44.10
CA LEU A 16 -43.13 -18.21 -44.79
C LEU A 16 -44.32 -17.53 -44.08
N LYS A 17 -45.02 -16.72 -44.89
CA LYS A 17 -46.46 -16.39 -44.89
C LYS A 17 -47.02 -15.44 -43.83
N LEU A 18 -47.11 -14.18 -44.26
CA LEU A 18 -48.19 -13.23 -43.96
C LEU A 18 -49.56 -13.92 -44.10
N ASP A 19 -50.34 -13.94 -43.02
CA ASP A 19 -51.79 -13.96 -43.15
C ASP A 19 -52.30 -12.54 -42.95
N ARG A 20 -53.01 -12.09 -43.98
CA ARG A 20 -53.51 -10.74 -44.13
C ARG A 20 -54.98 -10.81 -43.78
N ASP A 21 -55.29 -10.75 -42.50
CA ASP A 21 -56.65 -10.46 -42.08
C ASP A 21 -56.73 -9.44 -40.95
N CYS A 22 -57.57 -8.45 -41.23
CA CYS A 22 -58.12 -7.43 -40.35
C CYS A 22 -57.22 -6.25 -39.94
N LEU A 23 -56.97 -5.40 -40.94
CA LEU A 23 -57.06 -3.95 -40.74
C LEU A 23 -58.46 -3.63 -40.17
N LYS A 24 -58.53 -3.26 -38.88
CA LYS A 24 -59.45 -2.28 -38.28
C LYS A 24 -59.52 -2.48 -36.77
N SER A 25 -58.68 -1.74 -36.03
CA SER A 25 -59.03 -1.14 -34.74
C SER A 25 -58.00 -0.07 -34.40
N GLN A 26 -57.97 1.00 -35.20
CA GLN A 26 -57.46 2.28 -34.71
C GLN A 26 -58.54 2.89 -33.84
N GLU A 27 -58.64 2.44 -32.58
CA GLU A 27 -59.12 3.24 -31.46
C GLU A 27 -59.04 2.41 -30.18
N ARG A 28 -58.51 3.04 -29.13
CA ARG A 28 -58.47 2.56 -27.73
C ARG A 28 -57.39 1.54 -27.41
N GLN A 29 -56.18 2.03 -27.15
CA GLN A 29 -55.47 1.74 -25.90
C GLN A 29 -54.50 2.90 -25.59
N ASN A 30 -55.07 4.00 -25.12
CA ASN A 30 -54.33 5.08 -24.47
C ASN A 30 -54.31 4.85 -22.94
N GLU A 31 -54.10 3.60 -22.50
CA GLU A 31 -54.10 3.22 -21.07
C GLU A 31 -52.95 2.28 -20.67
N GLY A 32 -51.90 2.16 -21.50
CA GLY A 32 -50.72 1.34 -21.17
C GLY A 32 -49.49 2.12 -20.70
N ARG A 33 -49.53 3.46 -20.62
CA ARG A 33 -48.32 4.28 -20.43
C ARG A 33 -48.05 4.74 -18.99
N LYS A 34 -48.59 4.05 -17.98
CA LYS A 34 -48.33 4.39 -16.57
C LYS A 34 -47.56 3.35 -15.76
N VAL A 35 -47.23 2.19 -16.34
CA VAL A 35 -46.58 1.10 -15.58
C VAL A 35 -45.04 1.14 -15.64
N PHE A 36 -44.46 1.70 -16.71
CA PHE A 36 -42.98 1.75 -16.89
C PHE A 36 -42.28 2.91 -16.17
N ASP A 37 -43.02 3.88 -15.63
CA ASP A 37 -42.42 5.05 -14.96
C ASP A 37 -41.88 4.70 -13.56
N ARG A 38 -42.51 3.73 -12.88
CA ARG A 38 -42.10 3.33 -11.53
C ARG A 38 -40.85 2.46 -11.54
N ASP A 39 -40.75 1.55 -12.50
CA ASP A 39 -39.58 0.67 -12.66
C ASP A 39 -38.38 1.43 -13.21
N SER A 40 -38.57 2.36 -14.15
CA SER A 40 -37.49 3.23 -14.63
C SER A 40 -36.98 4.18 -13.55
N LEU A 41 -37.85 4.75 -12.72
CA LEU A 41 -37.43 5.57 -11.57
C LEU A 41 -36.65 4.74 -10.54
N LYS A 42 -37.10 3.52 -10.22
CA LYS A 42 -36.44 2.63 -9.25
C LYS A 42 -35.08 2.13 -9.76
N VAL A 43 -34.99 1.79 -11.05
CA VAL A 43 -33.72 1.46 -11.72
C VAL A 43 -32.80 2.68 -11.78
N SER A 44 -33.33 3.89 -11.99
CA SER A 44 -32.52 5.12 -12.00
C SER A 44 -31.94 5.45 -10.62
N GLN A 45 -32.70 5.23 -9.54
CA GLN A 45 -32.23 5.43 -8.18
C GLN A 45 -31.20 4.37 -7.77
N LEU A 46 -31.44 3.10 -8.12
CA LEU A 46 -30.47 2.02 -7.90
C LEU A 46 -29.17 2.28 -8.68
N SER A 47 -29.26 2.78 -9.91
CA SER A 47 -28.10 3.17 -10.72
C SER A 47 -27.31 4.30 -10.08
N LYS A 48 -27.98 5.35 -9.59
CA LYS A 48 -27.34 6.44 -8.83
C LYS A 48 -26.67 5.93 -7.55
N ASN A 49 -27.36 5.09 -6.78
CA ASN A 49 -26.82 4.49 -5.57
C ASN A 49 -25.59 3.61 -5.85
N ARG A 50 -25.63 2.80 -6.92
CA ARG A 50 -24.49 1.99 -7.34
C ARG A 50 -23.30 2.86 -7.73
N LYS A 51 -23.54 3.98 -8.43
CA LYS A 51 -22.49 4.93 -8.78
C LYS A 51 -21.85 5.53 -7.53
N ILE A 52 -22.64 5.98 -6.57
CA ILE A 52 -22.16 6.50 -5.28
C ILE A 52 -21.38 5.44 -4.51
N LEU A 53 -21.89 4.21 -4.41
CA LEU A 53 -21.20 3.12 -3.71
C LEU A 53 -19.88 2.75 -4.39
N THR A 54 -19.86 2.67 -5.72
CA THR A 54 -18.63 2.38 -6.49
C THR A 54 -17.61 3.49 -6.30
N ASP A 55 -18.05 4.74 -6.30
CA ASP A 55 -17.21 5.91 -6.03
C ASP A 55 -16.64 5.85 -4.62
N ARG A 56 -17.45 5.57 -3.61
CA ARG A 56 -16.99 5.40 -2.22
C ARG A 56 -15.96 4.29 -2.07
N ILE A 57 -16.23 3.10 -2.62
CA ILE A 57 -15.31 1.96 -2.57
C ILE A 57 -13.96 2.33 -3.20
N LYS A 58 -13.95 3.11 -4.28
CA LYS A 58 -12.70 3.57 -4.93
C LYS A 58 -11.89 4.52 -4.05
N HIS A 59 -12.55 5.31 -3.20
CA HIS A 59 -11.92 6.28 -2.32
C HIS A 59 -11.85 5.80 -0.86
N THR A 60 -12.13 4.52 -0.60
CA THR A 60 -11.88 3.93 0.71
C THR A 60 -10.39 3.59 0.82
N VAL A 61 -9.73 4.20 1.80
CA VAL A 61 -8.35 3.87 2.13
C VAL A 61 -8.35 2.72 3.13
N VAL A 62 -7.66 1.63 2.76
CA VAL A 62 -7.42 0.51 3.66
C VAL A 62 -6.01 0.62 4.23
N GLN A 63 -5.92 1.12 5.46
CA GLN A 63 -4.67 1.25 6.20
C GLN A 63 -4.12 -0.14 6.58
N SER A 64 -3.18 -0.65 5.79
CA SER A 64 -2.52 -1.92 6.08
C SER A 64 -1.36 -1.71 7.06
N ALA A 65 -1.38 -2.42 8.19
CA ALA A 65 -0.28 -2.43 9.15
C ALA A 65 1.06 -2.89 8.53
N ALA A 66 1.02 -3.55 7.37
CA ALA A 66 2.21 -3.99 6.66
C ALA A 66 2.78 -2.96 5.67
N SER A 67 2.11 -1.82 5.41
CA SER A 67 2.50 -0.90 4.34
C SER A 67 3.95 -0.39 4.48
N LEU A 68 4.33 0.07 5.68
CA LEU A 68 5.69 0.57 5.94
C LEU A 68 6.73 -0.56 5.80
N SER A 69 6.45 -1.72 6.38
CA SER A 69 7.36 -2.87 6.32
C SER A 69 7.53 -3.40 4.90
N ASN A 70 6.44 -3.46 4.12
CA ASN A 70 6.46 -3.87 2.70
C ASN A 70 7.29 -2.90 1.85
N MET A 71 7.10 -1.58 2.04
CA MET A 71 7.86 -0.53 1.36
C MET A 71 9.36 -0.70 1.64
N ARG A 72 9.72 -0.87 2.92
CA ARG A 72 11.10 -1.09 3.33
C ARG A 72 11.67 -2.39 2.76
N ALA A 73 10.91 -3.49 2.81
CA ALA A 73 11.36 -4.77 2.28
C ALA A 73 11.64 -4.68 0.78
N GLY A 74 10.84 -3.92 0.03
CA GLY A 74 11.11 -3.61 -1.37
C GLY A 74 12.44 -2.88 -1.56
N ILE A 75 12.70 -1.84 -0.78
CA ILE A 75 13.96 -1.08 -0.83
C ILE A 75 15.16 -1.96 -0.44
N LEU A 76 15.07 -2.74 0.65
CA LEU A 76 16.14 -3.62 1.10
C LEU A 76 16.43 -4.73 0.09
N LYS A 77 15.40 -5.21 -0.61
CA LYS A 77 15.58 -6.16 -1.71
C LYS A 77 16.41 -5.56 -2.84
N GLU A 78 16.10 -4.33 -3.28
CA GLU A 78 16.88 -3.61 -4.29
C GLU A 78 18.35 -3.46 -3.84
N ILE A 79 18.58 -3.05 -2.60
CA ILE A 79 19.93 -2.93 -2.02
C ILE A 79 20.66 -4.28 -2.01
N GLY A 80 19.97 -5.36 -1.62
CA GLY A 80 20.53 -6.71 -1.62
C GLY A 80 20.86 -7.22 -3.03
N GLU A 81 20.04 -6.89 -4.03
CA GLU A 81 20.30 -7.21 -5.43
C GLU A 81 21.53 -6.43 -5.98
N GLU A 82 21.74 -5.19 -5.54
CA GLU A 82 22.87 -4.35 -5.96
C GLU A 82 24.18 -4.66 -5.23
N LYS A 83 24.14 -4.79 -3.89
CA LYS A 83 25.31 -4.93 -3.01
C LYS A 83 25.59 -6.37 -2.60
N GLY A 84 24.67 -7.30 -2.85
CA GLY A 84 24.72 -8.70 -2.41
C GLY A 84 24.25 -8.93 -0.97
N GLN A 85 24.35 -7.91 -0.11
CA GLN A 85 23.89 -7.92 1.27
C GLN A 85 23.53 -6.51 1.72
N TYR A 86 22.78 -6.39 2.82
CA TYR A 86 22.48 -5.11 3.46
C TYR A 86 22.83 -5.17 4.96
N GLY A 87 23.22 -4.04 5.53
CA GLY A 87 23.50 -3.88 6.96
C GLY A 87 22.44 -3.03 7.67
N TYR A 88 22.62 -2.79 8.97
CA TYR A 88 21.73 -1.97 9.77
C TYR A 88 21.68 -0.50 9.30
N SER A 89 22.75 0.01 8.71
CA SER A 89 22.72 1.34 8.08
C SER A 89 21.75 1.40 6.90
N ASP A 90 21.69 0.34 6.09
CA ASP A 90 20.72 0.22 5.00
C ASP A 90 19.29 0.08 5.55
N VAL A 91 19.11 -0.66 6.66
CA VAL A 91 17.80 -0.78 7.35
C VAL A 91 17.30 0.58 7.83
N VAL A 92 18.14 1.36 8.51
CA VAL A 92 17.80 2.71 8.99
C VAL A 92 17.44 3.63 7.81
N ASN A 93 18.24 3.63 6.76
CA ASN A 93 17.97 4.45 5.57
C ASN A 93 16.69 4.01 4.84
N ALA A 94 16.46 2.71 4.71
CA ALA A 94 15.26 2.16 4.09
C ALA A 94 13.99 2.50 4.89
N CYS A 95 14.04 2.49 6.23
CA CYS A 95 12.93 2.94 7.08
C CYS A 95 12.60 4.42 6.84
N GLY A 96 13.59 5.30 6.89
CA GLY A 96 13.38 6.73 6.66
C GLY A 96 12.84 7.04 5.26
N LEU A 97 13.38 6.38 4.23
CA LEU A 97 12.89 6.50 2.86
C LEU A 97 11.45 5.98 2.71
N SER A 98 11.12 4.87 3.37
CA SER A 98 9.78 4.28 3.32
C SER A 98 8.73 5.23 3.88
N TYR A 99 9.03 5.85 5.02
CA TYR A 99 8.17 6.88 5.60
C TYR A 99 7.96 8.04 4.62
N ALA A 100 9.03 8.60 4.05
CA ALA A 100 8.93 9.72 3.12
C ALA A 100 8.17 9.37 1.83
N LYS A 101 8.32 8.14 1.31
CA LYS A 101 7.55 7.67 0.14
C LYS A 101 6.05 7.56 0.46
N LEU A 102 5.69 6.94 1.59
CA LEU A 102 4.30 6.83 2.03
C LEU A 102 3.69 8.19 2.33
N TYR A 103 4.43 9.09 2.99
CA TYR A 103 4.01 10.47 3.20
C TYR A 103 3.72 11.18 1.87
N SER A 104 4.60 11.01 0.87
CA SER A 104 4.37 11.57 -0.46
C SER A 104 3.14 10.98 -1.15
N GLU A 105 2.80 9.71 -0.94
CA GLU A 105 1.60 9.08 -1.48
C GLU A 105 0.34 9.64 -0.81
N ILE A 106 0.37 9.82 0.52
CA ILE A 106 -0.70 10.48 1.28
C ILE A 106 -0.90 11.89 0.73
N GLU A 107 0.14 12.71 0.69
CA GLU A 107 0.03 14.09 0.24
C GLU A 107 -0.52 14.20 -1.19
N LYS A 108 -0.04 13.37 -2.12
CA LYS A 108 -0.54 13.35 -3.51
C LYS A 108 -2.03 13.01 -3.62
N ARG A 109 -2.56 12.14 -2.76
CA ARG A 109 -4.00 11.85 -2.75
C ARG A 109 -4.82 13.07 -2.35
N TYR A 110 -4.33 13.84 -1.38
CA TYR A 110 -5.02 15.02 -0.87
C TYR A 110 -4.69 16.31 -1.63
N ASP A 111 -3.81 16.28 -2.63
CA ASP A 111 -3.54 17.44 -3.52
C ASP A 111 -4.78 17.83 -4.34
N ASN A 112 -5.73 16.91 -4.56
CA ASN A 112 -6.99 17.20 -5.27
C ASN A 112 -8.13 17.49 -4.28
N GLU A 113 -8.43 18.76 -4.03
CA GLU A 113 -9.48 19.22 -3.09
C GLU A 113 -10.91 18.69 -3.41
N GLN A 114 -11.14 18.19 -4.63
CA GLN A 114 -12.44 17.65 -5.04
C GLN A 114 -12.63 16.18 -4.65
N GLU A 115 -11.56 15.44 -4.36
CA GLU A 115 -11.62 14.03 -3.97
C GLU A 115 -11.77 13.90 -2.46
N ARG A 116 -12.70 13.04 -2.03
CA ARG A 116 -12.94 12.73 -0.62
C ARG A 116 -12.56 11.29 -0.36
N TYR A 117 -11.71 11.09 0.63
CA TYR A 117 -11.28 9.77 1.06
C TYR A 117 -12.03 9.34 2.32
N TYR A 118 -12.22 8.03 2.46
CA TYR A 118 -13.01 7.44 3.52
C TYR A 118 -12.24 6.33 4.23
N ASN A 119 -12.49 6.20 5.53
CA ASN A 119 -12.09 5.05 6.33
C ASN A 119 -12.94 3.81 5.98
N ALA A 120 -12.52 2.65 6.50
CA ALA A 120 -13.25 1.39 6.33
C ALA A 120 -14.65 1.40 6.98
N ASP A 121 -14.89 2.29 7.93
CA ASP A 121 -16.17 2.48 8.62
C ASP A 121 -17.07 3.57 7.99
N ASP A 122 -16.74 4.02 6.76
CA ASP A 122 -17.46 5.07 6.00
C ASP A 122 -17.34 6.48 6.61
N THR A 123 -16.47 6.69 7.60
CA THR A 123 -16.12 8.04 8.08
C THR A 123 -15.18 8.74 7.11
N LEU A 124 -15.23 10.09 7.06
CA LEU A 124 -14.30 10.86 6.23
C LEU A 124 -12.89 10.72 6.81
N LEU A 125 -11.92 10.37 5.96
CA LEU A 125 -10.51 10.29 6.34
C LEU A 125 -9.81 11.58 5.95
N THR A 126 -9.32 12.31 6.94
CA THR A 126 -8.51 13.51 6.77
C THR A 126 -7.05 13.17 6.48
N LYS A 127 -6.33 14.12 5.87
CA LYS A 127 -4.88 13.98 5.62
C LYS A 127 -4.14 13.80 6.94
N GLU A 128 -4.54 14.55 7.95
CA GLU A 128 -3.95 14.55 9.29
C GLU A 128 -4.11 13.17 9.97
N GLU A 129 -5.30 12.58 9.95
CA GLU A 129 -5.54 11.23 10.51
C GLU A 129 -4.70 10.16 9.81
N GLU A 130 -4.50 10.28 8.49
CA GLU A 130 -3.67 9.32 7.76
C GLU A 130 -2.18 9.49 8.08
N ILE A 131 -1.72 10.73 8.29
CA ILE A 131 -0.35 11.02 8.75
C ILE A 131 -0.13 10.50 10.17
N GLU A 132 -1.08 10.73 11.10
CA GLU A 132 -1.00 10.20 12.46
C GLU A 132 -0.93 8.66 12.47
N TRP A 133 -1.68 8.01 11.58
CA TRP A 133 -1.55 6.57 11.40
C TRP A 133 -0.16 6.17 10.90
N LEU A 134 0.40 6.88 9.91
CA LEU A 134 1.75 6.62 9.41
C LEU A 134 2.81 6.83 10.49
N ASP A 135 2.68 7.87 11.31
CA ASP A 135 3.54 8.14 12.46
C ASP A 135 3.49 6.98 13.45
N MET A 136 2.29 6.53 13.82
CA MET A 136 2.10 5.36 14.68
C MET A 136 2.76 4.10 14.08
N GLN A 137 2.64 3.85 12.77
CA GLN A 137 3.31 2.72 12.13
C GLN A 137 4.83 2.84 12.18
N TYR A 138 5.35 4.06 12.02
CA TYR A 138 6.78 4.31 12.14
C TYR A 138 7.30 3.99 13.53
N GLU A 139 6.60 4.46 14.58
CA GLU A 139 6.97 4.17 15.96
C GLU A 139 6.98 2.66 16.25
N GLN A 140 5.97 1.92 15.77
CA GLN A 140 5.93 0.46 15.92
C GLN A 140 7.09 -0.22 15.19
N GLU A 141 7.50 0.29 14.03
CA GLU A 141 8.64 -0.26 13.30
C GLU A 141 9.97 0.02 13.99
N VAL A 142 10.16 1.21 14.58
CA VAL A 142 11.34 1.54 15.38
C VAL A 142 11.47 0.59 16.57
N GLU A 143 10.39 0.43 17.33
CA GLU A 143 10.35 -0.50 18.47
C GLU A 143 10.59 -1.95 18.04
N TRP A 144 10.00 -2.37 16.92
CA TRP A 144 10.23 -3.70 16.35
C TRP A 144 11.70 -3.91 15.99
N GLN A 145 12.35 -2.97 15.29
CA GLN A 145 13.76 -3.07 14.92
C GLN A 145 14.68 -3.08 16.16
N LYS A 146 14.40 -2.25 17.15
CA LYS A 146 15.11 -2.22 18.44
C LYS A 146 14.98 -3.56 19.17
N SER A 147 13.78 -4.14 19.17
CA SER A 147 13.53 -5.46 19.74
C SER A 147 14.30 -6.56 19.01
N CYS A 148 14.33 -6.53 17.67
CA CYS A 148 15.12 -7.46 16.87
C CYS A 148 16.62 -7.40 17.22
N ALA A 149 17.20 -6.19 17.31
CA ALA A 149 18.59 -6.00 17.71
C ALA A 149 18.86 -6.54 19.13
N ARG A 150 17.94 -6.29 20.08
CA ARG A 150 18.03 -6.79 21.46
C ARG A 150 18.00 -8.32 21.52
N ILE A 151 17.08 -8.96 20.82
CA ILE A 151 16.96 -10.43 20.77
C ILE A 151 18.22 -11.04 20.13
N ALA A 152 18.70 -10.46 19.03
CA ALA A 152 19.93 -10.92 18.38
C ALA A 152 21.14 -10.82 19.33
N ALA A 153 21.31 -9.69 20.01
CA ALA A 153 22.35 -9.50 21.00
C ALA A 153 22.25 -10.49 22.18
N GLN A 154 21.04 -10.73 22.70
CA GLN A 154 20.82 -11.71 23.77
C GLN A 154 21.24 -13.12 23.35
N GLY A 155 20.89 -13.52 22.12
CA GLY A 155 21.32 -14.79 21.54
C GLY A 155 22.85 -14.89 21.45
N GLN A 156 23.52 -13.83 21.00
CA GLN A 156 24.97 -13.79 20.89
C GLN A 156 25.68 -13.82 22.26
N ALA A 157 25.14 -13.12 23.25
CA ALA A 157 25.67 -13.12 24.61
C ALA A 157 25.52 -14.50 25.26
N PHE A 158 24.37 -15.16 25.08
CA PHE A 158 24.14 -16.52 25.56
C PHE A 158 25.09 -17.54 24.93
N GLN A 159 25.44 -17.35 23.65
CA GLN A 159 26.42 -18.19 22.94
C GLN A 159 27.88 -17.88 23.31
N GLY A 160 28.15 -16.83 24.08
CA GLY A 160 29.51 -16.40 24.45
C GLY A 160 30.29 -15.69 23.34
N ASN A 161 29.62 -15.28 22.25
CA ASN A 161 30.27 -14.57 21.13
C ASN A 161 30.53 -13.09 21.45
N ILE A 162 29.74 -12.52 22.36
CA ILE A 162 29.94 -11.17 22.88
C ILE A 162 29.97 -11.19 24.41
N PRO A 163 30.80 -10.35 25.04
CA PRO A 163 30.98 -10.35 26.50
C PRO A 163 29.79 -9.75 27.25
N GLU A 164 29.10 -8.78 26.67
CA GLU A 164 27.96 -8.09 27.27
C GLU A 164 27.00 -7.59 26.18
N MET A 165 25.75 -7.36 26.57
CA MET A 165 24.72 -6.72 25.74
C MET A 165 25.15 -5.30 25.32
N PRO A 166 25.10 -4.96 24.02
CA PRO A 166 25.41 -3.63 23.51
C PRO A 166 24.24 -2.66 23.72
N THR A 167 23.87 -2.42 24.99
CA THR A 167 22.70 -1.61 25.36
C THR A 167 22.79 -0.20 24.80
N LYS A 168 23.98 0.41 24.87
CA LYS A 168 24.22 1.76 24.36
C LYS A 168 24.03 1.85 22.85
N GLU A 169 24.59 0.91 22.09
CA GLU A 169 24.44 0.86 20.64
C GLU A 169 22.98 0.59 20.23
N ILE A 170 22.22 -0.19 21.01
CA ILE A 170 20.79 -0.43 20.78
C ILE A 170 19.96 0.84 21.08
N GLU A 171 20.35 1.65 22.07
CA GLU A 171 19.72 2.95 22.32
C GLU A 171 20.05 3.95 21.20
N GLU A 172 21.31 4.04 20.76
CA GLU A 172 21.72 4.88 19.64
C GLU A 172 21.02 4.50 18.31
N LEU A 173 20.59 3.24 18.16
CA LEU A 173 19.84 2.78 16.99
C LEU A 173 18.47 3.46 16.87
N GLU A 174 17.77 3.68 17.99
CA GLU A 174 16.48 4.37 18.01
C GLU A 174 16.63 5.81 17.53
N ASP A 175 17.61 6.53 18.10
CA ASP A 175 17.95 7.89 17.68
C ASP A 175 18.26 7.97 16.18
N ALA A 176 18.97 6.96 15.65
CA ALA A 176 19.31 6.89 14.23
C ALA A 176 18.07 6.76 13.34
N PHE A 177 17.02 6.04 13.77
CA PHE A 177 15.77 5.96 13.01
C PHE A 177 15.03 7.29 12.96
N TYR A 178 14.97 8.04 14.07
CA TYR A 178 14.32 9.36 14.04
C TYR A 178 15.09 10.36 13.19
N GLN A 179 16.41 10.38 13.30
CA GLN A 179 17.26 11.19 12.43
C GLN A 179 17.09 10.83 10.95
N ALA A 180 16.96 9.54 10.64
CA ALA A 180 16.68 9.08 9.29
C ALA A 180 15.34 9.59 8.77
N ARG A 181 14.27 9.44 9.55
CA ARG A 181 12.95 9.98 9.20
C ARG A 181 13.05 11.46 8.86
N ASP A 182 13.64 12.24 9.74
CA ASP A 182 13.71 13.70 9.61
C ASP A 182 14.56 14.11 8.39
N ALA A 183 15.67 13.42 8.14
CA ALA A 183 16.51 13.67 6.97
C ALA A 183 15.83 13.32 5.65
N TYR A 184 15.10 12.19 5.58
CA TYR A 184 14.34 11.82 4.39
C TYR A 184 13.12 12.71 4.18
N MET A 185 12.49 13.21 5.25
CA MET A 185 11.43 14.23 5.15
C MET A 185 11.97 15.58 4.67
N LYS A 186 13.18 15.96 5.09
CA LYS A 186 13.86 17.12 4.52
C LYS A 186 14.14 16.91 3.03
N LEU A 187 14.70 15.76 2.66
CA LEU A 187 14.96 15.39 1.26
C LEU A 187 13.67 15.39 0.42
N TYR A 188 12.56 14.94 0.99
CA TYR A 188 11.26 14.98 0.34
C TYR A 188 10.86 16.41 -0.02
N ASN A 189 10.92 17.33 0.95
CA ASN A 189 10.58 18.73 0.73
C ASN A 189 11.47 19.38 -0.34
N GLU A 190 12.77 19.11 -0.32
CA GLU A 190 13.72 19.57 -1.34
C GLU A 190 13.41 18.97 -2.72
N SER A 191 13.11 17.67 -2.78
CA SER A 191 12.80 16.94 -4.00
C SER A 191 11.49 17.43 -4.63
N LYS A 192 10.48 17.72 -3.80
CA LYS A 192 9.19 18.30 -4.21
C LYS A 192 9.38 19.65 -4.88
N GLN A 193 10.19 20.53 -4.31
CA GLN A 193 10.51 21.84 -4.89
C GLN A 193 11.29 21.72 -6.22
N ALA A 194 12.18 20.73 -6.32
CA ALA A 194 13.02 20.50 -7.49
C ALA A 194 12.38 19.61 -8.57
N GLY A 195 11.20 19.04 -8.33
CA GLY A 195 10.56 18.07 -9.23
C GLY A 195 11.34 16.76 -9.40
N ARG A 196 12.14 16.35 -8.41
CA ARG A 196 13.00 15.16 -8.46
C ARG A 196 12.34 13.97 -7.75
N PRO A 197 12.63 12.73 -8.19
CA PRO A 197 12.15 11.55 -7.48
C PRO A 197 12.86 11.39 -6.12
N LEU A 198 12.12 10.94 -5.12
CA LEU A 198 12.66 10.48 -3.85
C LEU A 198 13.49 9.22 -4.08
N ALA A 199 14.79 9.30 -3.81
CA ALA A 199 15.73 8.21 -3.98
C ALA A 199 16.46 7.90 -2.67
N LEU A 200 16.90 6.65 -2.54
CA LEU A 200 17.72 6.22 -1.43
C LEU A 200 19.02 7.03 -1.37
N GLN A 201 19.33 7.48 -0.17
CA GLN A 201 20.61 8.10 0.20
C GLN A 201 21.33 7.18 1.17
N ASN A 202 22.65 7.20 1.19
CA ASN A 202 23.44 6.45 2.18
C ASN A 202 23.84 7.39 3.32
N PHE A 203 22.85 7.95 4.02
CA PHE A 203 23.12 8.86 5.12
C PHE A 203 23.69 8.10 6.34
N ALA A 204 24.57 8.76 7.09
CA ALA A 204 25.11 8.27 8.35
C ALA A 204 24.52 9.05 9.52
N PHE A 205 23.69 8.39 10.33
CA PHE A 205 22.91 9.03 11.40
C PHE A 205 23.43 8.77 12.82
N ALA A 206 24.58 8.09 12.95
CA ALA A 206 25.13 7.71 14.24
C ALA A 206 26.59 7.23 14.12
N ASN A 207 27.16 6.79 15.24
CA ASN A 207 28.52 6.28 15.29
C ASN A 207 28.67 5.01 14.42
N SER A 208 29.71 4.96 13.58
CA SER A 208 30.02 3.78 12.77
C SER A 208 30.18 2.52 13.60
N ARG A 209 30.69 2.64 14.84
CA ARG A 209 30.82 1.54 15.79
C ARG A 209 29.49 0.86 16.11
N MET A 210 28.39 1.63 16.18
CA MET A 210 27.06 1.08 16.47
C MET A 210 26.61 0.17 15.32
N TYR A 211 26.68 0.64 14.07
CA TYR A 211 26.38 -0.18 12.90
C TYR A 211 27.29 -1.41 12.79
N GLU A 212 28.59 -1.26 13.00
CA GLU A 212 29.53 -2.39 13.00
C GLU A 212 29.16 -3.46 14.05
N MET A 213 28.74 -3.03 15.25
CA MET A 213 28.33 -3.94 16.31
C MET A 213 27.03 -4.67 15.95
N LEU A 214 26.04 -3.94 15.43
CA LEU A 214 24.74 -4.50 15.06
C LEU A 214 24.84 -5.45 13.85
N ASP A 215 25.64 -5.11 12.84
CA ASP A 215 25.88 -5.98 11.67
C ASP A 215 26.53 -7.32 12.08
N ARG A 216 27.39 -7.31 13.10
CA ARG A 216 27.96 -8.54 13.66
C ARG A 216 26.92 -9.43 14.35
N LEU A 217 25.83 -8.88 14.86
CA LEU A 217 24.76 -9.66 15.47
C LEU A 217 24.00 -10.50 14.42
N GLY A 218 23.87 -9.98 13.20
CA GLY A 218 23.15 -10.63 12.10
C GLY A 218 23.98 -11.60 11.25
N ASN A 219 25.30 -11.39 11.14
CA ASN A 219 26.13 -12.01 10.09
C ASN A 219 26.95 -13.27 10.49
N LEU A 220 26.67 -13.95 11.62
CA LEU A 220 27.49 -15.09 12.06
C LEU A 220 27.07 -16.47 11.54
N GLN A 221 26.55 -16.56 10.31
CA GLN A 221 26.38 -17.86 9.64
C GLN A 221 27.73 -18.48 9.16
N GLU A 222 28.87 -17.80 9.30
CA GLU A 222 30.20 -18.28 8.88
C GLU A 222 31.24 -18.46 10.01
N ARG A 223 30.82 -18.91 11.21
CA ARG A 223 31.79 -19.37 12.24
C ARG A 223 31.59 -20.81 12.68
N VAL A 224 31.19 -21.68 11.76
CA VAL A 224 31.49 -23.12 11.88
C VAL A 224 32.73 -23.36 11.02
N LYS A 225 33.89 -23.42 11.66
CA LYS A 225 35.09 -24.07 11.13
C LYS A 225 35.23 -25.44 11.79
#